data_AF-A0A7K0DWB0-F1
#
_entry.id   AF-A0A7K0DWB0-F1
#
_cell.length_a   1.000
_cell.length_b   1.000
_cell.length_c   1.000
_cell.angle_alpha   90.00
_cell.angle_beta   90.00
_cell.angle_gamma   90.00
#
_symmetry.space_group_name_H-M   'P 1'
#
loop_
_entity.id
_entity.type
_entity.pdbx_description
1 polymer ?
#
loop_
_entity_poly.entity_id
_entity_poly.type
_entity_poly.pdbx_seq_one_letter_code
_entity_poly.pdbx_strand_id
1 'polypeptide(L)' 'MDNPVFHQWPGHGLTPAQMHGELNRRHSECTLDGCDMKRYCWTRLIDLGHPHPALTVDNCPACRVNVA' A
#
# COMPACT_ATOMS: atom_id res chain seq x y z
N MET A 1 2.73 -2.86 23.29
CA MET A 1 1.97 -1.64 22.97
C MET A 1 1.52 -1.77 21.54
N ASP A 2 0.22 -1.72 21.28
CA ASP A 2 -0.28 -1.69 19.90
C ASP A 2 0.16 -0.39 19.23
N ASN A 3 0.76 -0.51 18.05
CA ASN A 3 1.10 0.65 17.23
C ASN A 3 -0.20 1.18 16.62
N PRO A 4 -0.63 2.43 16.92
CA PRO A 4 -1.89 2.95 16.41
C PRO A 4 -1.93 2.91 14.88
N VAL A 5 -3.06 2.47 14.33
CA VAL A 5 -3.33 2.49 12.89
C VAL A 5 -3.78 3.89 12.50
N PHE A 6 -3.03 4.55 11.63
CA PHE A 6 -3.32 5.90 11.17
C PHE A 6 -4.05 5.86 9.83
N HIS A 7 -5.28 6.39 9.78
CA HIS A 7 -6.13 6.35 8.60
C HIS A 7 -5.98 7.57 7.67
N GLN A 8 -5.22 8.59 8.07
CA GLN A 8 -4.98 9.81 7.28
C GLN A 8 -3.93 9.60 6.18
N TRP A 9 -3.79 10.58 5.28
CA TRP A 9 -2.69 10.62 4.30
C TRP A 9 -1.32 10.50 4.99
N PRO A 10 -0.34 9.80 4.37
CA PRO A 10 0.99 9.72 4.94
C PRO A 10 1.68 11.08 4.90
N GLY A 11 2.36 11.43 6.00
CA GLY A 11 3.15 12.67 6.09
C GLY A 11 4.46 12.64 5.28
N HIS A 12 4.79 11.53 4.64
CA HIS A 12 5.98 11.35 3.79
C HIS A 12 5.69 10.35 2.66
N GLY A 13 6.51 10.38 1.61
CA GLY A 13 6.40 9.42 0.52
C GLY A 13 6.74 8.00 0.98
N LEU A 14 5.92 7.02 0.58
CA LEU A 14 6.17 5.61 0.81
C LEU A 14 6.82 4.97 -0.43
N THR A 15 7.60 3.92 -0.22
CA THR A 15 8.04 3.03 -1.29
C THR A 15 6.91 2.06 -1.69
N PRO A 16 6.93 1.46 -2.90
CA PRO A 16 5.93 0.45 -3.28
C PRO A 16 5.82 -0.71 -2.29
N ALA A 17 6.95 -1.19 -1.76
CA ALA A 17 6.96 -2.26 -0.76
C ALA A 17 6.25 -1.85 0.54
N GLN A 18 6.47 -0.62 1.00
CA GLN A 18 5.76 -0.07 2.16
C GLN A 18 4.26 0.06 1.88
N MET A 19 3.87 0.57 0.70
CA MET A 19 2.45 0.68 0.30
C MET A 19 1.76 -0.68 0.29
N HIS A 20 2.38 -1.72 -0.31
CA HIS A 20 1.84 -3.07 -0.25
C HIS A 20 1.73 -3.58 1.19
N GLY A 21 2.69 -3.26 2.07
CA GLY A 21 2.62 -3.57 3.50
C GLY A 21 1.41 -2.92 4.19
N GLU A 22 1.17 -1.64 3.93
CA GLU A 22 0.02 -0.89 4.46
C GLU A 22 -1.30 -1.52 3.98
N LEU A 23 -1.44 -1.80 2.68
CA LEU A 23 -2.67 -2.40 2.11
C LEU A 23 -2.99 -3.81 2.63
N ASN A 24 -1.97 -4.65 2.83
CA ASN A 24 -2.17 -6.07 3.15
C ASN A 24 -2.15 -6.37 4.65
N ARG A 25 -1.59 -5.49 5.48
CA ARG A 25 -1.43 -5.76 6.92
C ARG A 25 -2.23 -4.80 7.78
N ARG A 26 -1.98 -3.50 7.64
CA ARG A 26 -2.53 -2.48 8.56
C ARG A 26 -3.91 -1.98 8.14
N HIS A 27 -4.16 -1.95 6.84
CA HIS A 27 -5.39 -1.44 6.24
C HIS A 27 -6.11 -2.47 5.37
N SER A 28 -5.88 -3.76 5.60
CA SER A 28 -6.54 -4.86 4.88
C SER A 28 -8.06 -4.77 5.00
N GLU A 29 -8.56 -4.46 6.19
CA GLU A 29 -9.99 -4.37 6.50
C GLU A 29 -10.60 -2.98 6.24
N CYS A 30 -9.78 -1.97 5.96
CA CYS A 30 -10.30 -0.64 5.65
C CYS A 30 -11.02 -0.63 4.28
N THR A 31 -12.03 0.22 4.12
CA THR A 31 -12.58 0.56 2.80
C THR A 31 -11.72 1.65 2.14
N LEU A 32 -11.78 1.75 0.80
CA LEU A 32 -11.12 2.86 0.08
C LEU A 32 -11.75 4.21 0.39
N ASP A 33 -13.04 4.24 0.77
CA ASP A 33 -13.74 5.48 1.10
C ASP A 33 -13.42 5.99 2.51
N GLY A 34 -13.24 5.09 3.48
CA GLY A 34 -13.03 5.43 4.88
C GLY A 34 -11.56 5.52 5.33
N CYS A 35 -10.60 5.26 4.45
CA CYS A 35 -9.18 5.26 4.81
C CYS A 35 -8.34 5.95 3.74
N ASP A 36 -7.87 7.16 4.05
CA ASP A 36 -7.03 7.95 3.17
C ASP A 36 -5.68 7.28 2.93
N MET A 37 -5.10 6.62 3.94
CA MET A 37 -3.87 5.83 3.77
C MET A 37 -4.05 4.72 2.73
N LYS A 38 -5.18 3.99 2.79
CA LYS A 38 -5.49 2.91 1.84
C LYS A 38 -5.69 3.48 0.44
N ARG A 39 -6.47 4.56 0.32
CA ARG A 39 -6.71 5.23 -0.97
C ARG A 39 -5.41 5.74 -1.58
N TYR A 40 -4.56 6.40 -0.78
CA TYR A 40 -3.24 6.86 -1.20
C TYR A 40 -2.39 5.71 -1.75
N CYS A 41 -2.19 4.66 -0.94
CA CYS A 41 -1.35 3.52 -1.33
C CYS A 41 -1.88 2.84 -2.59
N TRP A 42 -3.20 2.68 -2.69
CA TRP A 42 -3.84 2.06 -3.84
C TRP A 42 -3.61 2.84 -5.12
N THR A 43 -3.97 4.13 -5.13
CA THR A 43 -3.80 4.99 -6.32
C THR A 43 -2.33 5.11 -6.69
N ARG A 44 -1.45 5.31 -5.71
CA ARG A 44 -0.03 5.52 -5.98
C ARG A 44 0.65 4.27 -6.55
N LEU A 45 0.24 3.08 -6.13
CA LEU A 45 0.72 1.83 -6.71
C LEU A 45 0.30 1.69 -8.18
N ILE A 46 -0.95 2.02 -8.51
CA ILE A 46 -1.40 2.05 -9.92
C ILE A 46 -0.56 3.02 -10.75
N ASP A 47 -0.34 4.24 -10.26
CA ASP A 47 0.47 5.26 -10.97
C ASP A 47 1.92 4.80 -11.20
N LEU A 48 2.45 3.97 -10.31
CA LEU A 48 3.81 3.41 -10.38
C LEU A 48 3.88 2.11 -11.21
N GLY A 49 2.78 1.66 -11.82
CA GLY A 49 2.76 0.47 -12.65
C GLY A 49 2.55 -0.85 -11.88
N HIS A 50 1.95 -0.80 -10.69
CA HIS A 50 1.54 -1.98 -9.92
C HIS A 50 0.02 -2.20 -10.08
N PRO A 51 -0.45 -2.86 -11.17
CA PRO A 51 -1.87 -2.96 -11.53
C PRO A 51 -2.73 -3.75 -10.55
N HIS A 52 -2.10 -4.48 -9.62
CA HIS A 52 -2.78 -5.23 -8.58
C HIS A 52 -2.29 -4.80 -7.19
N PRO A 53 -2.74 -3.64 -6.66
CA PRO A 53 -2.25 -3.09 -5.39
C PRO A 53 -2.50 -4.01 -4.19
N ALA A 54 -3.57 -4.81 -4.25
CA ALA A 54 -3.94 -5.76 -3.19
C ALA A 54 -3.04 -7.01 -3.12
N LEU A 55 -2.10 -7.21 -4.05
CA LEU A 55 -1.13 -8.29 -3.91
C LEU A 55 -0.14 -7.98 -2.78
N THR A 56 0.38 -9.04 -2.17
CA THR A 56 1.58 -8.93 -1.35
C THR A 56 2.79 -8.57 -2.22
N VAL A 57 3.84 -8.02 -1.60
CA VAL A 57 5.10 -7.69 -2.30
C VAL A 57 5.65 -8.89 -3.08
N ASP A 58 5.66 -10.07 -2.45
CA ASP A 58 6.19 -11.31 -3.05
C ASP A 58 5.40 -11.79 -4.27
N ASN A 59 4.12 -11.41 -4.35
CA ASN A 59 3.24 -11.78 -5.45
C ASN A 59 3.07 -10.68 -6.49
N CYS A 60 3.54 -9.45 -6.21
CA CYS A 60 3.41 -8.33 -7.13
C CYS A 60 4.45 -8.43 -8.27
N PRO A 61 4.04 -8.58 -9.55
CA PRO A 61 4.98 -8.70 -10.67
C PRO A 61 5.90 -7.48 -10.81
N ALA A 62 5.35 -6.27 -10.61
CA ALA A 62 6.10 -5.02 -10.67
C ALA A 62 7.16 -4.91 -9.56
N CYS A 63 6.87 -5.40 -8.36
CA CYS A 63 7.88 -5.48 -7.31
C CYS A 63 9.01 -6.44 -7.69
N ARG A 64 8.66 -7.62 -8.22
CA ARG A 64 9.63 -8.68 -8.53
C ARG A 64 10.62 -8.31 -9.64
N VAL A 65 10.22 -7.48 -10.61
CA VAL A 65 11.10 -7.03 -11.68
C VAL A 65 12.07 -5.93 -11.24
N ASN A 66 11.72 -5.14 -10.23
CA ASN A 66 12.54 -4.05 -9.68
C ASN A 66 13.50 -4.50 -8.56
N VAL A 67 13.60 -5.80 -8.27
CA VAL A 67 14.60 -6.36 -7.33
C VAL A 67 15.81 -6.98 -8.08
N ALA A 68 15.89 -6.82 -9.41
CA ALA A 68 16.99 -7.30 -10.25
C ALA A 68 17.96 -6.18 -10.60
#